data_AF-A0A4Y1ZFV0-F1
#
_entry.id   AF-A0A4Y1ZFV0-F1
#
_cell.length_a   1.000
_cell.length_b   1.000
_cell.length_c   1.000
_cell.angle_alpha   90.00
_cell.angle_beta   90.00
_cell.angle_gamma   90.00
#
_symmetry.space_group_name_H-M   'P 1'
#
loop_
_entity.id
_entity.type
_entity.pdbx_description
1 polymer ?
#
loop_
_entity_poly.entity_id
_entity_poly.type
_entity_poly.pdbx_seq_one_letter_code
_entity_poly.pdbx_strand_id
1 'polypeptide(L)'
;MLDKGDIIEEGDVYTVFSSPKKELTRSFIETTSSLGNVTQLMDSDAPMIRLQPGQLLIKMSYVTNSVSEPLISYISRAYQVDANIVFGDIQILSDHPLGGLVVILSGEKSRINQAIDYLKQNMWPLRC
;
A
#
# COMPACT_ATOMS: atom_id res chain seq x y z
N MET A 1 3.08 21.88 4.61
CA MET A 1 2.29 22.19 3.41
C MET A 1 1.75 23.60 3.51
N LEU A 2 1.95 24.38 2.45
CA LEU A 2 1.44 25.74 2.29
C LEU A 2 0.35 25.72 1.22
N ASP A 3 -0.73 26.47 1.43
CA ASP A 3 -1.71 26.78 0.38
C ASP A 3 -2.06 28.27 0.46
N LYS A 4 -2.02 28.97 -0.68
CA LYS A 4 -2.36 30.41 -0.80
C LYS A 4 -1.69 31.34 0.23
N GLY A 5 -0.51 30.97 0.73
CA GLY A 5 0.25 31.75 1.71
C GLY A 5 0.01 31.36 3.17
N ASP A 6 -0.92 30.43 3.44
CA ASP A 6 -1.19 29.93 4.78
C ASP A 6 -0.55 28.55 5.02
N ILE A 7 -0.08 28.33 6.25
CA ILE A 7 0.40 27.02 6.70
C ILE A 7 -0.82 26.15 7.01
N ILE A 8 -1.04 25.15 6.17
CA ILE A 8 -2.17 24.21 6.31
C ILE A 8 -1.80 23.07 7.26
N GLU A 9 -0.60 22.51 7.10
CA GLU A 9 -0.12 21.40 7.93
C GLU A 9 1.41 21.47 8.07
N GLU A 10 1.93 21.29 9.28
CA GLU A 10 3.36 21.34 9.60
C GLU A 10 3.75 20.09 10.41
N GLY A 11 4.93 19.55 10.12
CA GLY A 11 5.48 18.37 10.79
C GLY A 11 6.64 17.78 9.99
N ASP A 12 7.15 16.66 10.48
CA ASP A 12 8.12 15.84 9.75
C ASP A 12 7.56 15.42 8.38
N VAL A 13 8.41 15.48 7.34
CA VAL A 13 8.00 15.27 5.95
C VAL A 13 7.41 13.87 5.77
N TYR A 14 8.04 12.85 6.38
CA TYR A 14 7.53 11.49 6.32
C TYR A 14 6.16 11.38 6.97
N THR A 15 5.97 11.98 8.15
CA THR A 15 4.69 11.96 8.89
C THR A 15 3.56 12.65 8.12
N VAL A 16 3.84 13.83 7.54
CA VAL A 16 2.84 14.59 6.76
C VAL A 16 2.41 13.82 5.51
N PHE A 17 3.31 13.07 4.88
CA PHE A 17 3.01 12.29 3.68
C PHE A 17 2.40 10.91 3.97
N SER A 18 2.79 10.26 5.07
CA SER A 18 2.31 8.93 5.46
C SER A 18 0.95 8.96 6.18
N SER A 19 0.67 10.01 6.94
CA SER A 19 -0.56 10.14 7.73
C SER A 19 -1.04 11.60 7.80
N PRO A 20 -1.43 12.21 6.66
CA PRO A 20 -1.91 13.59 6.62
C PRO A 20 -3.17 13.79 7.46
N LYS A 21 -3.17 14.84 8.27
CA LYS A 21 -4.29 15.17 9.17
C LYS A 21 -5.31 16.10 8.51
N LYS A 22 -4.89 16.97 7.60
CA LYS A 22 -5.75 17.92 6.91
C LYS A 22 -6.26 17.32 5.59
N GLU A 23 -7.54 17.56 5.30
CA GLU A 23 -8.19 17.07 4.08
C GLU A 23 -7.50 17.57 2.81
N LEU A 24 -7.17 18.87 2.76
CA LEU A 24 -6.46 19.44 1.61
C LEU A 24 -5.09 18.78 1.38
N THR A 25 -4.36 18.51 2.46
CA THR A 25 -3.08 17.79 2.41
C THR A 25 -3.27 16.35 1.95
N ARG A 26 -4.33 15.67 2.41
CA ARG A 26 -4.69 14.33 1.95
C ARG A 26 -5.00 14.31 0.45
N SER A 27 -5.87 15.20 -0.05
CA SER A 27 -6.20 15.28 -1.48
C SER A 27 -5.00 15.62 -2.35
N PHE A 28 -4.10 16.48 -1.87
CA PHE A 28 -2.83 16.75 -2.55
C PHE A 28 -1.96 15.49 -2.66
N ILE A 29 -1.82 14.74 -1.56
CA ILE A 29 -1.04 13.49 -1.56
C ILE A 29 -1.72 12.44 -2.45
N GLU A 30 -3.05 12.30 -2.42
CA GLU A 30 -3.81 11.38 -3.27
C GLU A 30 -3.68 11.67 -4.77
N THR A 31 -3.39 12.91 -5.16
CA THR A 31 -3.25 13.29 -6.57
C THR A 31 -1.81 13.28 -7.08
N THR A 32 -0.83 13.29 -6.18
CA THR A 32 0.59 13.48 -6.54
C THR A 32 1.53 12.37 -6.06
N SER A 33 1.09 11.50 -5.14
CA SER A 33 1.93 10.47 -4.54
C SER A 33 1.68 9.08 -5.10
N SER A 34 2.64 8.19 -4.87
CA SER A 34 2.52 6.76 -5.15
C SER A 34 1.28 6.11 -4.52
N LEU A 35 0.84 6.57 -3.33
CA LEU A 35 -0.36 6.08 -2.67
C LEU A 35 -1.64 6.44 -3.45
N GLY A 36 -1.63 7.62 -4.07
CA GLY A 36 -2.66 8.09 -4.98
C GLY A 36 -2.80 7.20 -6.21
N ASN A 37 -1.67 6.94 -6.89
CA ASN A 37 -1.61 6.10 -8.08
C ASN A 37 -2.17 4.69 -7.82
N VAL A 38 -1.81 4.09 -6.69
CA VAL A 38 -2.33 2.78 -6.25
C VAL A 38 -3.85 2.82 -6.10
N THR A 39 -4.38 3.88 -5.48
CA THR A 39 -5.82 4.02 -5.23
C THR A 39 -6.58 4.22 -6.54
N GLN A 40 -6.09 5.09 -7.43
CA GLN A 40 -6.67 5.30 -8.74
C GLN A 40 -6.70 4.02 -9.59
N LEU A 41 -5.66 3.19 -9.52
CA LEU A 41 -5.63 1.91 -10.23
C LEU A 41 -6.75 0.99 -9.74
N MET A 42 -6.97 0.89 -8.42
CA MET A 42 -8.06 0.06 -7.87
C MET A 42 -9.45 0.51 -8.35
N ASP A 43 -9.65 1.80 -8.57
CA ASP A 43 -10.93 2.37 -8.99
C ASP A 43 -11.17 2.26 -10.51
N SER A 44 -10.13 1.97 -11.30
CA SER A 44 -10.14 2.12 -12.77
C SER A 44 -10.71 0.94 -13.58
N ASP A 45 -11.19 -0.14 -12.95
CA ASP A 45 -11.60 -1.43 -13.58
C ASP A 45 -10.61 -1.92 -14.66
N ALA A 46 -9.32 -1.64 -14.46
CA ALA A 46 -8.30 -1.91 -15.46
C ALA A 46 -8.18 -3.42 -15.74
N PRO A 47 -7.95 -3.85 -17.00
CA PRO A 47 -7.86 -5.28 -17.35
C PRO A 47 -6.84 -6.07 -16.51
N MET A 48 -5.76 -5.42 -16.07
CA MET A 48 -4.69 -6.00 -15.28
C MET A 48 -5.07 -6.32 -13.82
N ILE A 49 -6.17 -5.76 -13.30
CA ILE A 49 -6.67 -6.05 -11.94
C ILE A 49 -7.90 -6.97 -11.93
N ARG A 50 -8.31 -7.49 -13.10
CA ARG A 50 -9.43 -8.43 -13.21
C ARG A 50 -9.06 -9.78 -12.62
N LEU A 51 -9.87 -10.22 -11.66
CA LEU A 51 -9.64 -11.45 -10.92
C LEU A 51 -10.22 -12.68 -11.63
N GLN A 52 -9.45 -13.76 -11.65
CA GLN A 52 -9.93 -15.11 -11.96
C GLN A 52 -10.55 -15.76 -10.71
N PRO A 53 -11.38 -16.82 -10.87
CA PRO A 53 -11.92 -17.55 -9.73
C PRO A 53 -10.82 -18.02 -8.77
N GLY A 54 -10.99 -17.74 -7.48
CA GLY A 54 -10.03 -18.11 -6.43
C GLY A 54 -8.86 -17.13 -6.25
N GLN A 55 -8.78 -16.06 -7.05
CA GLN A 55 -7.81 -15.00 -6.85
C GLN A 55 -8.32 -13.92 -5.91
N LEU A 56 -7.40 -13.19 -5.28
CA LEU A 56 -7.71 -12.04 -4.44
C LEU A 56 -6.80 -10.86 -4.76
N LEU A 57 -7.40 -9.72 -5.07
CA LEU A 57 -6.69 -8.44 -5.18
C LEU A 57 -6.47 -7.85 -3.79
N ILE A 58 -5.24 -7.48 -3.46
CA ILE A 58 -4.90 -6.77 -2.24
C ILE A 58 -4.13 -5.49 -2.55
N LYS A 59 -4.38 -4.45 -1.76
CA LYS A 59 -3.59 -3.23 -1.70
C LYS A 59 -2.76 -3.24 -0.44
N MET A 60 -1.47 -2.94 -0.58
CA MET A 60 -0.53 -2.79 0.52
C MET A 60 0.08 -1.40 0.47
N SER A 61 0.13 -0.71 1.62
CA SER A 61 0.79 0.59 1.75
C SER A 61 1.97 0.45 2.70
N TYR A 62 3.13 0.96 2.30
CA TYR A 62 4.32 1.11 3.14
C TYR A 62 4.29 2.49 3.78
N VAL A 63 4.05 2.54 5.08
CA VAL A 63 3.93 3.78 5.88
C VAL A 63 4.52 3.61 7.28
N THR A 64 5.35 2.59 7.47
CA THR A 64 6.08 2.36 8.71
C THR A 64 7.56 2.04 8.47
N ASN A 65 8.38 2.26 9.49
CA ASN A 65 9.83 2.06 9.51
C ASN A 65 10.29 0.60 9.37
N SER A 66 9.42 -0.37 9.08
CA SER A 66 9.77 -1.79 8.92
C SER A 66 10.36 -2.06 7.53
N VAL A 67 11.49 -1.42 7.25
CA VAL A 67 12.29 -1.57 6.03
C VAL A 67 13.22 -2.75 6.20
N SER A 68 12.71 -3.99 6.19
CA SER A 68 13.62 -5.15 6.00
C SER A 68 12.94 -6.48 5.72
N GLU A 69 11.64 -6.66 5.95
CA GLU A 69 11.06 -7.99 5.83
C GLU A 69 10.61 -8.29 4.39
N PRO A 70 11.04 -9.42 3.80
CA PRO A 70 10.64 -9.82 2.45
C PRO A 70 9.23 -10.41 2.46
N LEU A 71 8.21 -9.60 2.82
CA LEU A 71 6.83 -10.05 3.07
C LEU A 71 6.26 -10.87 1.91
N ILE A 72 6.39 -10.40 0.67
CA ILE A 72 5.91 -11.10 -0.54
C ILE A 72 6.57 -12.48 -0.69
N SER A 73 7.89 -12.53 -0.57
CA SER A 73 8.62 -13.80 -0.71
C SER A 73 8.34 -14.73 0.47
N TYR A 74 8.12 -14.18 1.67
CA TYR A 74 7.76 -14.94 2.85
C TYR A 74 6.39 -15.60 2.69
N ILE A 75 5.34 -14.83 2.36
CA ILE A 75 4.00 -15.40 2.23
C ILE A 75 3.94 -16.47 1.14
N SER A 76 4.68 -16.26 0.05
CA SER A 76 4.72 -17.22 -1.04
C SER A 76 5.29 -18.57 -0.61
N ARG A 77 6.37 -18.58 0.18
CA ARG A 77 6.97 -19.82 0.71
C ARG A 77 6.21 -20.41 1.88
N ALA A 78 5.83 -19.60 2.87
CA ALA A 78 5.25 -20.05 4.12
C ALA A 78 3.80 -20.53 3.96
N TYR A 79 3.04 -19.87 3.09
CA TYR A 79 1.63 -20.19 2.84
C TYR A 79 1.40 -20.85 1.48
N GLN A 80 2.42 -21.04 0.65
CA GLN A 80 2.29 -21.67 -0.68
C GLN A 80 1.26 -20.94 -1.57
N VAL A 81 1.33 -19.61 -1.55
CA VAL A 81 0.52 -18.74 -2.42
C VAL A 81 1.40 -18.14 -3.50
N ASP A 82 0.82 -17.93 -4.68
CA ASP A 82 1.44 -17.08 -5.69
C ASP A 82 1.04 -15.64 -5.41
N ALA A 83 2.02 -14.73 -5.47
CA ALA A 83 1.81 -13.30 -5.28
C ALA A 83 2.28 -12.55 -6.52
N ASN A 84 1.34 -12.18 -7.37
CA ASN A 84 1.60 -11.44 -8.61
C ASN A 84 1.46 -9.93 -8.37
N ILE A 85 2.56 -9.19 -8.45
CA ILE A 85 2.57 -7.73 -8.29
C ILE A 85 2.11 -7.11 -9.61
N VAL A 86 0.90 -6.53 -9.63
CA VAL A 86 0.32 -5.90 -10.83
C VAL A 86 0.69 -4.42 -10.93
N PHE A 87 0.98 -3.79 -9.79
CA PHE A 87 1.47 -2.42 -9.72
C PHE A 87 2.32 -2.24 -8.47
N GLY A 88 3.37 -1.45 -8.59
CA GLY A 88 4.19 -1.07 -7.45
C GLY A 88 4.82 0.28 -7.68
N ASP A 89 4.62 1.16 -6.71
CA ASP A 89 5.20 2.50 -6.71
C ASP A 89 5.65 2.78 -5.27
N ILE A 90 6.97 2.76 -5.06
CA ILE A 90 7.62 2.91 -3.76
C ILE A 90 8.74 3.93 -3.93
N GLN A 91 8.72 4.95 -3.09
CA GLN A 91 9.72 6.01 -3.03
C GLN A 91 10.42 5.98 -1.68
N ILE A 92 11.68 6.42 -1.63
CA ILE A 92 12.39 6.57 -0.36
C ILE A 92 12.30 8.04 0.06
N LEU A 93 11.66 8.29 1.21
CA LEU A 93 11.49 9.60 1.80
C LEU A 93 12.14 9.60 3.18
N SER A 94 13.20 10.40 3.37
CA SER A 94 13.96 10.46 4.62
C SER A 94 14.39 9.07 5.12
N ASP A 95 14.99 8.27 4.23
CA ASP A 95 15.46 6.88 4.46
C ASP A 95 14.35 5.85 4.76
N HIS A 96 13.08 6.23 4.62
CA HIS A 96 11.93 5.34 4.82
C HIS A 96 11.18 5.12 3.50
N PRO A 97 10.80 3.87 3.16
CA PRO A 97 9.94 3.60 2.02
C PRO A 97 8.55 4.14 2.30
N LEU A 98 8.03 4.83 1.30
CA LEU A 98 6.67 5.34 1.24
C LEU A 98 6.07 4.95 -0.11
N GLY A 99 4.88 4.39 -0.10
CA GLY A 99 4.16 4.04 -1.33
C GLY A 99 3.32 2.80 -1.16
N GLY A 100 3.07 2.08 -2.24
CA GLY A 100 2.23 0.91 -2.18
C GLY A 100 2.37 -0.06 -3.34
N LEU A 101 1.80 -1.24 -3.11
CA LEU A 101 1.74 -2.34 -4.06
C LEU A 101 0.27 -2.74 -4.25
N VAL A 102 -0.08 -3.08 -5.49
CA VAL A 102 -1.29 -3.84 -5.80
C VAL A 102 -0.84 -5.23 -6.21
N VAL A 103 -1.38 -6.25 -5.53
CA VAL A 103 -0.96 -7.63 -5.69
C VAL A 103 -2.17 -8.54 -5.84
N ILE A 104 -2.11 -9.46 -6.78
CA ILE A 104 -3.08 -10.55 -6.92
C ILE A 104 -2.48 -11.79 -6.23
N LEU A 105 -3.17 -12.28 -5.22
CA LEU A 105 -2.87 -13.56 -4.57
C LEU A 105 -3.67 -14.69 -5.24
N SER A 106 -3.02 -15.82 -5.47
CA SER A 106 -3.67 -17.06 -5.93
C SER A 106 -3.14 -18.28 -5.19
N GLY A 107 -3.99 -19.30 -5.06
CA GLY A 107 -3.71 -20.53 -4.32
C GLY A 107 -4.95 -21.06 -3.63
N GLU A 108 -4.75 -21.98 -2.67
CA GLU A 108 -5.86 -22.49 -1.87
C GLU A 108 -6.45 -21.38 -0.98
N LYS A 109 -7.78 -21.26 -0.94
CA LYS A 109 -8.48 -20.21 -0.17
C LYS A 109 -8.05 -20.14 1.30
N SER A 110 -7.83 -21.30 1.94
CA SER A 110 -7.39 -21.39 3.33
C SER A 110 -5.99 -20.79 3.53
N ARG A 111 -5.11 -20.98 2.55
CA ARG A 111 -3.73 -20.48 2.53
C ARG A 111 -3.68 -18.98 2.25
N ILE A 112 -4.50 -18.51 1.31
CA ILE A 112 -4.67 -17.08 1.04
C ILE A 112 -5.10 -16.35 2.32
N ASN A 113 -6.09 -16.89 3.04
CA ASN A 113 -6.53 -16.29 4.30
C ASN A 113 -5.41 -16.22 5.36
N GLN A 114 -4.64 -17.30 5.52
CA GLN A 114 -3.49 -17.31 6.45
C GLN A 114 -2.42 -16.29 6.06
N ALA A 115 -2.13 -16.15 4.76
CA ALA A 115 -1.20 -15.15 4.26
C ALA A 115 -1.69 -13.72 4.56
N ILE A 116 -2.98 -13.45 4.38
CA ILE A 116 -3.58 -12.14 4.70
C ILE A 116 -3.49 -11.85 6.19
N ASP A 117 -3.80 -12.83 7.04
CA ASP A 117 -3.74 -12.65 8.49
C ASP A 117 -2.31 -12.35 8.95
N TYR A 118 -1.32 -13.00 8.36
CA TYR A 118 0.10 -12.68 8.56
C TYR A 118 0.43 -11.25 8.12
N LEU A 119 0.04 -10.85 6.90
CA LEU A 119 0.29 -9.50 6.39
C LEU A 119 -0.36 -8.45 7.31
N LYS A 120 -1.59 -8.67 7.76
CA LYS A 120 -2.27 -7.75 8.68
C LYS A 120 -1.54 -7.60 10.01
N GLN A 121 -1.00 -8.68 10.57
CA GLN A 121 -0.25 -8.63 11.83
C GLN A 121 1.09 -7.90 11.70
N ASN A 122 1.78 -8.07 10.57
CA ASN A 122 3.13 -7.53 10.37
C ASN A 122 3.15 -6.16 9.67
N MET A 123 2.02 -5.73 9.09
CA MET A 123 1.86 -4.43 8.43
C MET A 123 0.99 -3.44 9.21
N TRP A 124 0.51 -3.79 10.40
CA TRP A 124 -0.26 -2.88 11.27
C TRP A 124 0.66 -1.78 11.85
N PRO A 125 0.27 -0.49 11.83
CA PRO A 125 -1.09 0.02 12.03
C PRO A 125 -1.60 0.85 10.85
N LEU A 126 -2.49 0.30 10.03
CA LEU A 126 -3.24 1.10 9.05
C LEU A 126 -4.71 0.74 9.06
N ARG A 127 -5.51 1.77 9.30
CA ARG A 127 -6.97 1.75 9.32
C ARG A 127 -7.50 1.43 7.92
N CYS A 128 -8.49 0.54 7.88
CA CYS A 128 -9.41 0.35 6.77
C CYS A 128 -10.08 1.66 6.35
#